data_AF-A0A960LVU5-F1
#
_entry.id   AF-A0A960LVU5-F1
#
_cell.length_a   1.000
_cell.length_b   1.000
_cell.length_c   1.000
_cell.angle_alpha   90.00
_cell.angle_beta   90.00
_cell.angle_gamma   90.00
#
_symmetry.space_group_name_H-M   'P 1'
#
loop_
_entity.id
_entity.type
_entity.pdbx_description
1 polymer ?
#
loop_
_entity_poly.entity_id
_entity_poly.type
_entity_poly.pdbx_seq_one_letter_code
_entity_poly.pdbx_strand_id
1 'polypeptide(L)'
;MTTQTISTPKGEFTLKPPPDELVHRIQSLLPFGLYVLDEVQEDTKYGLVMQCGDQEVLAVKQQPPPCDEETGMSVFQANNILIAYSFARYLEHGFAGLFYPCTYIWERAQGQVESGIAYFGGPAQEDGARPTNPIAEAYDNPMGPGFTVMMMGFIRALQKSAVETEITLSPTIGLDIRPRLQLVQLAWGWMAVGGDLVCLKRGISERDPTWTILQPTDQQCGTASLAVAW
;
A
#
# COMPACT_ATOMS: atom_id res chain seq x y z
N MET A 1 -9.08 -18.60 -6.97
CA MET A 1 -9.40 -18.06 -5.64
C MET A 1 -10.84 -18.41 -5.32
N THR A 2 -11.05 -19.13 -4.22
CA THR A 2 -12.37 -19.32 -3.62
C THR A 2 -12.65 -18.16 -2.67
N THR A 3 -13.92 -17.80 -2.52
CA THR A 3 -14.36 -16.84 -1.51
C THR A 3 -13.95 -17.34 -0.12
N GLN A 4 -13.32 -16.48 0.68
CA GLN A 4 -12.91 -16.79 2.06
C GLN A 4 -13.55 -15.78 3.01
N THR A 5 -14.08 -16.26 4.14
CA THR A 5 -14.61 -15.40 5.21
C THR A 5 -13.60 -15.31 6.35
N ILE A 6 -13.36 -14.11 6.86
CA ILE A 6 -12.53 -13.82 8.03
C ILE A 6 -13.46 -13.30 9.12
N SER A 7 -13.54 -13.99 10.24
CA SER A 7 -14.30 -13.52 11.40
C SER A 7 -13.42 -12.63 12.28
N THR A 8 -13.91 -11.43 12.59
CA THR A 8 -13.23 -10.49 13.49
C THR A 8 -14.19 -10.08 14.61
N PRO A 9 -13.68 -9.51 15.73
CA PRO A 9 -14.54 -8.95 16.77
C PRO A 9 -15.52 -7.86 16.28
N LYS A 10 -15.27 -7.26 15.11
CA LYS A 10 -16.11 -6.21 14.50
C LYS A 10 -17.03 -6.74 13.39
N GLY A 11 -17.03 -8.03 13.11
CA GLY A 11 -17.85 -8.66 12.08
C GLY A 11 -17.05 -9.53 11.11
N GLU A 12 -17.73 -10.02 10.08
CA GLU A 12 -17.15 -10.92 9.09
C GLU A 12 -16.76 -10.17 7.81
N PHE A 13 -15.55 -10.44 7.32
CA PHE A 13 -15.07 -9.96 6.02
C PHE A 13 -15.11 -11.09 5.03
N THR A 14 -15.77 -10.86 3.90
CA THR A 14 -15.72 -11.80 2.77
C THR A 14 -14.69 -11.32 1.76
N LEU A 15 -13.57 -12.02 1.66
CA LEU A 15 -12.61 -11.84 0.59
C LEU A 15 -13.14 -12.47 -0.70
N LYS A 16 -13.19 -11.67 -1.76
CA LYS A 16 -13.61 -12.11 -3.09
C LYS A 16 -12.45 -12.00 -4.08
N PRO A 17 -12.39 -12.90 -5.08
CA PRO A 17 -11.54 -12.68 -6.23
C PRO A 17 -11.86 -11.30 -6.86
N PRO A 18 -10.85 -10.55 -7.31
CA PRO A 18 -11.06 -9.29 -8.00
C PRO A 18 -11.82 -9.56 -9.30
N PRO A 19 -12.82 -8.73 -9.65
CA PRO A 19 -13.47 -8.83 -10.95
C PRO A 19 -12.46 -8.56 -12.06
N ASP A 20 -12.68 -9.16 -13.24
CA ASP A 20 -11.75 -9.02 -14.36
C ASP A 20 -11.49 -7.55 -14.72
N GLU A 21 -12.50 -6.69 -14.67
CA GLU A 21 -12.35 -5.25 -14.91
C GLU A 21 -11.32 -4.59 -13.97
N LEU A 22 -11.36 -4.93 -12.67
CA LEU A 22 -10.40 -4.43 -11.70
C LEU A 22 -8.99 -4.96 -11.98
N VAL A 23 -8.86 -6.23 -12.37
CA VAL A 23 -7.57 -6.82 -12.76
C VAL A 23 -6.97 -6.10 -13.97
N HIS A 24 -7.77 -5.84 -15.02
CA HIS A 24 -7.33 -5.09 -16.19
C HIS A 24 -6.92 -3.66 -15.84
N ARG A 25 -7.67 -3.01 -14.94
CA ARG A 25 -7.34 -1.66 -14.45
C ARG A 25 -6.04 -1.64 -13.66
N ILE A 26 -5.80 -2.63 -12.79
CA ILE A 26 -4.52 -2.77 -12.09
C ILE A 26 -3.38 -2.96 -13.10
N GLN A 27 -3.57 -3.84 -14.07
CA GLN A 27 -2.57 -4.13 -15.09
C GLN A 27 -2.20 -2.90 -15.92
N SER A 28 -3.15 -2.02 -16.24
CA SER A 28 -2.89 -0.79 -17.00
C SER A 28 -2.23 0.33 -16.17
N LEU A 29 -2.36 0.29 -14.85
CA LEU A 29 -1.81 1.30 -13.94
C LEU A 29 -0.41 0.96 -13.40
N LEU A 30 -0.04 -0.32 -13.38
CA LEU A 30 1.27 -0.76 -12.92
C LEU A 30 2.36 -0.54 -13.98
N PRO A 31 3.55 -0.04 -13.61
CA PRO A 31 4.62 0.22 -14.58
C PRO A 31 5.02 -0.98 -15.46
N PHE A 32 4.99 -2.18 -14.90
CA PHE A 32 5.33 -3.42 -15.61
C PHE A 32 4.19 -4.44 -15.61
N GLY A 33 2.99 -4.03 -15.20
CA GLY A 33 1.79 -4.86 -15.19
C GLY A 33 1.78 -5.97 -14.12
N LEU A 34 0.89 -6.93 -14.36
CA LEU A 34 0.70 -8.13 -13.57
C LEU A 34 1.26 -9.35 -14.30
N TYR A 35 1.80 -10.29 -13.55
CA TYR A 35 2.12 -11.63 -14.03
C TYR A 35 1.05 -12.61 -13.54
N VAL A 36 0.57 -13.50 -14.42
CA VAL A 36 -0.35 -14.58 -14.05
C VAL A 36 0.49 -15.80 -13.71
N LEU A 37 0.28 -16.36 -12.52
CA LEU A 37 0.98 -17.56 -12.09
C LEU A 37 0.42 -18.80 -12.79
N ASP A 38 1.30 -19.67 -13.27
CA ASP A 38 0.92 -20.93 -13.92
C ASP A 38 0.18 -21.87 -12.95
N GLU A 39 0.55 -21.81 -11.67
CA GLU A 39 -0.10 -22.56 -10.59
C GLU A 39 -0.49 -21.60 -9.44
N VAL A 40 -1.66 -21.83 -8.85
CA VAL A 40 -2.11 -21.07 -7.68
C VAL A 40 -1.25 -21.45 -6.48
N GLN A 41 -0.55 -20.49 -5.89
CA GLN A 41 0.27 -20.68 -4.69
C GLN A 41 -0.34 -19.93 -3.52
N GLU A 42 -0.67 -20.60 -2.41
CA GLU A 42 -1.28 -19.94 -1.22
C GLU A 42 -2.46 -19.04 -1.60
N ASP A 43 -3.38 -19.60 -2.38
CA ASP A 43 -4.55 -18.90 -2.95
C ASP A 43 -4.23 -17.72 -3.87
N THR A 44 -2.97 -17.48 -4.24
CA THR A 44 -2.53 -16.38 -5.12
C THR A 44 -2.53 -16.78 -6.59
N LYS A 45 -3.13 -15.96 -7.46
CA LYS A 45 -3.17 -16.16 -8.93
C LYS A 45 -2.31 -15.16 -9.72
N TYR A 46 -2.00 -14.01 -9.13
CA TYR A 46 -1.32 -12.91 -9.78
C TYR A 46 -0.05 -12.55 -9.00
N GLY A 47 0.93 -11.95 -9.67
CA GLY A 47 2.07 -11.29 -9.05
C GLY A 47 2.24 -9.88 -9.61
N LEU A 48 2.68 -8.94 -8.78
CA LEU A 48 3.11 -7.62 -9.24
C LEU A 48 4.48 -7.76 -9.89
N VAL A 49 4.67 -7.19 -11.07
CA VAL A 49 6.00 -7.13 -11.68
C VAL A 49 6.68 -5.86 -11.19
N MET A 50 7.72 -6.04 -10.37
CA MET A 50 8.44 -4.92 -9.75
C MET A 50 9.77 -4.56 -10.44
N GLN A 51 10.24 -5.42 -11.36
CA GLN A 51 11.46 -5.22 -12.12
C GLN A 51 11.35 -5.89 -13.49
N CYS A 52 11.84 -5.21 -14.53
CA CYS A 52 11.99 -5.77 -15.88
C CYS A 52 13.37 -5.41 -16.44
N GLY A 53 14.28 -6.39 -16.48
CA GLY A 53 15.69 -6.15 -16.79
C GLY A 53 16.32 -5.17 -15.79
N ASP A 54 16.90 -4.09 -16.30
CA ASP A 54 17.56 -3.05 -15.49
C ASP A 54 16.58 -1.95 -14.98
N GLN A 55 15.29 -2.05 -15.32
CA GLN A 55 14.27 -1.11 -14.87
C GLN A 55 13.53 -1.64 -13.65
N GLU A 56 13.34 -0.80 -12.64
CA GLU A 56 12.66 -1.13 -11.39
C GLU A 56 11.52 -0.15 -11.10
N VAL A 57 10.50 -0.64 -10.40
CA VAL A 57 9.46 0.23 -9.86
C VAL A 57 10.09 1.12 -8.80
N LEU A 58 9.81 2.41 -8.90
CA LEU A 58 10.26 3.42 -7.96
C LEU A 58 9.24 3.59 -6.83
N ALA A 59 9.74 3.95 -5.66
CA ALA A 59 8.94 4.37 -4.52
C ALA A 59 9.48 5.69 -3.97
N VAL A 60 8.61 6.50 -3.36
CA VAL A 60 9.06 7.54 -2.44
C VAL A 60 9.15 6.94 -1.05
N LYS A 61 10.38 6.86 -0.53
CA LYS A 61 10.72 6.31 0.77
C LYS A 61 10.61 7.40 1.83
N GLN A 62 9.79 7.16 2.85
CA GLN A 62 9.74 7.95 4.07
C GLN A 62 10.73 7.41 5.07
N GLN A 63 11.84 8.14 5.24
CA GLN A 63 12.99 7.68 6.01
C GLN A 63 12.93 8.15 7.47
N PRO A 64 12.90 7.24 8.46
CA PRO A 64 13.11 7.57 9.87
C PRO A 64 14.58 7.44 10.29
N PRO A 65 14.94 7.92 11.49
CA PRO A 65 16.24 7.61 12.10
C PRO A 65 16.42 6.09 12.29
N PRO A 66 17.66 5.57 12.16
CA PRO A 66 17.95 4.19 12.54
C PRO A 66 17.74 3.95 14.04
N CYS A 67 17.33 2.75 14.39
CA CYS A 67 17.12 2.28 15.76
C CYS A 67 17.62 0.83 15.94
N ASP A 68 17.50 0.29 17.14
CA ASP A 68 17.69 -1.15 17.39
C ASP A 68 16.58 -2.00 16.75
N GLU A 69 16.83 -3.29 16.60
CA GLU A 69 15.95 -4.25 15.92
C GLU A 69 14.55 -4.35 16.56
N GLU A 70 14.48 -4.39 17.90
CA GLU A 70 13.21 -4.51 18.64
C GLU A 70 12.32 -3.29 18.40
N THR A 71 12.90 -2.09 18.51
CA THR A 71 12.22 -0.84 18.19
C THR A 71 11.81 -0.80 16.73
N GLY A 72 12.68 -1.18 15.80
CA GLY A 72 12.39 -1.16 14.36
C GLY A 72 11.27 -2.12 13.97
N MET A 73 11.21 -3.31 14.58
CA MET A 73 10.13 -4.27 14.37
C MET A 73 8.80 -3.74 14.94
N SER A 74 8.83 -3.09 16.11
CA SER A 74 7.64 -2.45 16.69
C SER A 74 7.10 -1.34 15.78
N VAL A 75 7.99 -0.49 15.26
CA VAL A 75 7.65 0.54 14.26
C VAL A 75 7.11 -0.07 12.98
N PHE A 76 7.68 -1.21 12.55
CA PHE A 76 7.22 -1.91 11.34
C PHE A 76 5.76 -2.36 11.48
N GLN A 77 5.42 -2.99 12.60
CA GLN A 77 4.06 -3.42 12.89
C GLN A 77 3.10 -2.23 13.05
N ALA A 78 3.52 -1.20 13.77
CA ALA A 78 2.75 0.03 13.96
C ALA A 78 2.41 0.71 12.63
N ASN A 79 3.38 0.84 11.73
CA ASN A 79 3.18 1.42 10.40
C ASN A 79 2.21 0.58 9.56
N ASN A 80 2.30 -0.75 9.61
CA ASN A 80 1.39 -1.63 8.87
C ASN A 80 -0.08 -1.47 9.33
N ILE A 81 -0.29 -1.37 10.64
CA ILE A 81 -1.59 -1.08 11.27
C ILE A 81 -2.11 0.29 10.83
N LEU A 82 -1.27 1.32 10.94
CA LEU A 82 -1.62 2.68 10.55
C LEU A 82 -1.93 2.81 9.06
N ILE A 83 -1.18 2.13 8.20
CA ILE A 83 -1.43 2.10 6.76
C ILE A 83 -2.83 1.55 6.49
N ALA A 84 -3.19 0.41 7.08
CA ALA A 84 -4.52 -0.18 6.93
C ALA A 84 -5.63 0.78 7.41
N TYR A 85 -5.45 1.43 8.56
CA TYR A 85 -6.40 2.40 9.10
C TYR A 85 -6.58 3.62 8.19
N SER A 86 -5.50 4.05 7.53
CA SER A 86 -5.49 5.26 6.71
C SER A 86 -6.28 5.13 5.41
N PHE A 87 -6.49 3.91 4.91
CA PHE A 87 -7.17 3.70 3.63
C PHE A 87 -8.61 4.20 3.64
N ALA A 88 -9.34 4.05 4.75
CA ALA A 88 -10.72 4.56 4.83
C ALA A 88 -10.79 6.05 4.50
N ARG A 89 -9.87 6.85 5.06
CA ARG A 89 -9.78 8.30 4.82
C ARG A 89 -9.16 8.63 3.48
N TYR A 90 -8.19 7.84 3.05
CA TYR A 90 -7.55 8.04 1.75
C TYR A 90 -8.56 7.91 0.61
N LEU A 91 -9.45 6.91 0.68
CA LEU A 91 -10.45 6.65 -0.35
C LEU A 91 -11.50 7.78 -0.46
N GLU A 92 -11.74 8.55 0.61
CA GLU A 92 -12.61 9.74 0.58
C GLU A 92 -12.11 10.82 -0.38
N HIS A 93 -10.82 10.83 -0.72
CA HIS A 93 -10.27 11.78 -1.69
C HIS A 93 -10.71 11.51 -3.14
N GLY A 94 -11.18 10.30 -3.45
CA GLY A 94 -11.67 9.95 -4.79
C GLY A 94 -10.59 10.01 -5.88
N PHE A 95 -9.31 9.81 -5.54
CA PHE A 95 -8.24 9.81 -6.53
C PHE A 95 -8.43 8.69 -7.55
N ALA A 96 -8.29 8.99 -8.84
CA ALA A 96 -8.22 7.96 -9.86
C ALA A 96 -6.76 7.56 -10.08
N GLY A 97 -6.50 6.25 -10.02
CA GLY A 97 -5.15 5.70 -10.12
C GLY A 97 -4.99 4.53 -9.18
N LEU A 98 -3.75 4.20 -8.88
CA LEU A 98 -3.38 3.11 -8.01
C LEU A 98 -2.36 3.60 -6.99
N PHE A 99 -2.52 3.23 -5.73
CA PHE A 99 -1.66 3.68 -4.64
C PHE A 99 -1.52 2.60 -3.57
N TYR A 100 -0.29 2.23 -3.23
CA TYR A 100 -0.02 1.11 -2.31
C TYR A 100 1.20 1.39 -1.42
N PRO A 101 1.00 2.15 -0.33
CA PRO A 101 2.00 2.32 0.72
C PRO A 101 2.33 0.97 1.35
N CYS A 102 3.63 0.69 1.47
CA CYS A 102 4.15 -0.51 2.09
C CYS A 102 5.09 -0.14 3.22
N THR A 103 4.98 -0.80 4.36
CA THR A 103 6.03 -0.70 5.38
C THR A 103 7.28 -1.41 4.88
N TYR A 104 8.45 -0.85 5.14
CA TYR A 104 9.73 -1.51 4.87
C TYR A 104 10.56 -1.62 6.15
N ILE A 105 11.44 -2.61 6.19
CA ILE A 105 12.52 -2.68 7.17
C ILE A 105 13.84 -2.97 6.44
N TRP A 106 14.88 -2.25 6.83
CA TRP A 106 16.21 -2.38 6.24
C TRP A 106 17.26 -2.47 7.33
N GLU A 107 17.97 -3.59 7.35
CA GLU A 107 19.16 -3.78 8.18
C GLU A 107 20.29 -2.87 7.70
N ARG A 108 20.82 -2.07 8.63
CA ARG A 108 22.01 -1.25 8.44
C ARG A 108 23.22 -1.94 9.06
N ALA A 109 24.40 -1.36 8.81
CA ALA A 109 25.61 -1.79 9.50
C ALA A 109 25.45 -1.67 11.03
N GLN A 110 26.20 -2.49 11.77
CA GLN A 110 26.28 -2.44 13.23
C GLN A 110 24.99 -2.85 13.97
N GLY A 111 24.13 -3.66 13.35
CA GLY A 111 22.92 -4.21 14.00
C GLY A 111 21.81 -3.18 14.21
N GLN A 112 21.90 -2.02 13.56
CA GLN A 112 20.80 -1.05 13.51
C GLN A 112 19.85 -1.41 12.38
N VAL A 113 18.59 -1.03 12.52
CA VAL A 113 17.58 -1.16 11.49
C VAL A 113 16.94 0.19 11.21
N GLU A 114 16.37 0.31 10.02
CA GLU A 114 15.52 1.43 9.64
C GLU A 114 14.15 0.88 9.21
N SER A 115 13.08 1.37 9.83
CA SER A 115 11.73 0.88 9.58
C SER A 115 10.78 2.03 9.24
N GLY A 116 10.37 2.13 7.98
CA GLY A 116 9.62 3.28 7.46
C GLY A 116 8.49 2.88 6.52
N ILE A 117 8.04 3.83 5.70
CA ILE A 117 6.96 3.61 4.71
C ILE A 117 7.50 3.94 3.32
N ALA A 118 7.25 3.07 2.34
CA ALA A 118 7.51 3.30 0.94
C ALA A 118 6.20 3.51 0.20
N TYR A 119 6.09 4.60 -0.55
CA TYR A 119 4.91 4.97 -1.31
C TYR A 119 5.10 4.59 -2.78
N PHE A 120 4.28 3.66 -3.25
CA PHE A 120 4.21 3.24 -4.63
C PHE A 120 2.88 3.63 -5.26
N GLY A 121 2.89 3.74 -6.58
CA GLY A 121 1.69 3.96 -7.37
C GLY A 121 1.81 5.15 -8.31
N GLY A 122 0.67 5.53 -8.86
CA GLY A 122 0.56 6.62 -9.81
C GLY A 122 -0.90 6.90 -10.16
N PRO A 123 -1.20 8.12 -10.63
CA PRO A 123 -2.53 8.48 -11.07
C PRO A 123 -2.88 7.78 -12.38
N ALA A 124 -4.18 7.63 -12.65
CA ALA A 124 -4.65 7.19 -13.96
C ALA A 124 -4.30 8.24 -15.02
N GLN A 125 -3.88 7.80 -16.22
CA GLN A 125 -3.43 8.70 -17.29
C GLN A 125 -4.58 9.39 -18.04
N GLU A 126 -5.84 9.01 -17.80
CA GLU A 126 -7.01 9.61 -18.46
C GLU A 126 -7.15 11.10 -18.09
N ASP A 127 -7.34 11.93 -19.13
CA ASP A 127 -7.52 13.38 -18.99
C ASP A 127 -8.80 13.69 -18.19
N GLY A 128 -8.63 14.27 -17.00
CA GLY A 128 -9.74 14.68 -16.12
C GLY A 128 -9.56 14.31 -14.65
N ALA A 129 -8.70 13.34 -14.33
CA ALA A 129 -8.45 12.90 -12.95
C ALA A 129 -7.23 13.56 -12.28
N ARG A 130 -6.57 14.51 -12.96
CA ARG A 130 -5.36 15.16 -12.46
C ARG A 130 -5.69 16.16 -11.35
N PRO A 131 -5.19 15.97 -10.13
CA PRO A 131 -5.35 16.99 -9.10
C PRO A 131 -4.51 18.22 -9.48
N THR A 132 -5.15 19.34 -9.81
CA THR A 132 -4.47 20.57 -10.19
C THR A 132 -3.98 21.30 -8.93
N ASN A 133 -2.79 20.95 -8.42
CA ASN A 133 -2.12 21.73 -7.38
C ASN A 133 -0.62 21.93 -7.70
N PRO A 134 -0.20 23.14 -8.11
CA PRO A 134 1.17 23.41 -8.58
C PRO A 134 2.25 23.35 -7.48
N ILE A 135 1.90 23.24 -6.20
CA ILE A 135 2.86 23.03 -5.10
C ILE A 135 3.23 21.54 -4.98
N ALA A 136 2.48 20.64 -5.63
CA ALA A 136 2.50 19.22 -5.41
C ALA A 136 3.11 18.45 -6.59
N GLU A 137 4.28 18.86 -7.09
CA GLU A 137 4.96 18.17 -8.21
C GLU A 137 6.34 17.59 -7.80
N ALA A 138 6.74 17.69 -6.53
CA ALA A 138 8.09 17.36 -6.06
C ALA A 138 8.58 15.95 -6.44
N TYR A 139 7.66 14.98 -6.56
CA TYR A 139 7.96 13.60 -6.93
C TYR A 139 7.29 13.16 -8.24
N ASP A 140 6.63 14.07 -8.95
CA ASP A 140 5.80 13.73 -10.11
C ASP A 140 6.62 13.37 -11.34
N ASN A 141 7.83 13.91 -11.49
CA ASN A 141 8.67 13.63 -12.66
C ASN A 141 8.99 12.13 -12.81
N PRO A 142 9.52 11.43 -11.79
CA PRO A 142 9.75 9.99 -11.88
C PRO A 142 8.52 9.12 -11.59
N MET A 143 7.49 9.65 -10.91
CA MET A 143 6.34 8.84 -10.45
C MET A 143 5.06 9.04 -11.27
N GLY A 144 5.01 10.04 -12.13
CA GLY A 144 3.84 10.43 -12.90
C GLY A 144 3.11 11.68 -12.34
N PRO A 145 2.56 12.56 -13.20
CA PRO A 145 1.87 13.78 -12.79
C PRO A 145 0.64 13.52 -11.91
N GLY A 146 0.66 13.97 -10.65
CA GLY A 146 -0.39 13.78 -9.65
C GLY A 146 -0.01 12.82 -8.51
N PHE A 147 1.11 12.10 -8.62
CA PHE A 147 1.57 11.18 -7.58
C PHE A 147 1.79 11.89 -6.24
N THR A 148 2.44 13.05 -6.24
CA THR A 148 2.74 13.79 -5.01
C THR A 148 1.45 14.18 -4.29
N VAL A 149 0.39 14.56 -5.01
CA VAL A 149 -0.90 14.88 -4.38
C VAL A 149 -1.52 13.64 -3.73
N MET A 150 -1.48 12.50 -4.42
CA MET A 150 -1.95 11.21 -3.86
C MET A 150 -1.16 10.85 -2.60
N MET A 151 0.17 10.92 -2.65
CA MET A 151 1.04 10.64 -1.52
C MET A 151 0.76 11.57 -0.33
N MET A 152 0.64 12.88 -0.58
CA MET A 152 0.34 13.85 0.49
C MET A 152 -1.06 13.69 1.07
N GLY A 153 -2.04 13.28 0.25
CA GLY A 153 -3.37 12.88 0.71
C GLY A 153 -3.28 11.71 1.68
N PHE A 154 -2.50 10.68 1.33
CA PHE A 154 -2.27 9.54 2.22
C PHE A 154 -1.50 9.92 3.49
N ILE A 155 -0.45 10.74 3.41
CA ILE A 155 0.29 11.19 4.60
C ILE A 155 -0.64 11.93 5.59
N ARG A 156 -1.57 12.75 5.09
CA ARG A 156 -2.56 13.42 5.94
C ARG A 156 -3.54 12.43 6.57
N ALA A 157 -3.98 11.42 5.81
CA ALA A 157 -4.80 10.33 6.33
C ALA A 157 -4.04 9.54 7.42
N LEU A 158 -2.76 9.28 7.21
CA LEU A 158 -1.86 8.61 8.13
C LEU A 158 -1.67 9.38 9.43
N GLN A 159 -1.43 10.69 9.35
CA GLN A 159 -1.31 11.57 10.52
C GLN A 159 -2.61 11.59 11.35
N LYS A 160 -3.77 11.66 10.71
CA LYS A 160 -5.07 11.58 11.41
C LYS A 160 -5.25 10.22 12.08
N SER A 161 -4.93 9.14 11.36
CA SER A 161 -5.02 7.76 11.88
C SER A 161 -4.12 7.56 13.10
N ALA A 162 -2.93 8.14 13.10
CA ALA A 162 -2.01 8.11 14.23
C ALA A 162 -2.59 8.78 15.49
N VAL A 163 -3.25 9.92 15.34
CA VAL A 163 -3.94 10.60 16.46
C VAL A 163 -5.10 9.76 16.96
N GLU A 164 -5.92 9.21 16.07
CA GLU A 164 -7.14 8.45 16.43
C GLU A 164 -6.85 7.10 17.08
N THR A 165 -5.74 6.47 16.71
CA THR A 165 -5.32 5.16 17.25
C THR A 165 -4.34 5.28 18.40
N GLU A 166 -3.90 6.49 18.73
CA GLU A 166 -2.82 6.77 19.69
C GLU A 166 -1.48 6.08 19.36
N ILE A 167 -1.32 5.59 18.12
CA ILE A 167 -0.08 5.01 17.63
C ILE A 167 0.82 6.15 17.16
N THR A 168 1.99 6.28 17.77
CA THR A 168 2.94 7.35 17.44
C THR A 168 3.61 7.09 16.10
N LEU A 169 3.55 8.07 15.18
CA LEU A 169 4.35 8.05 13.96
C LEU A 169 5.80 8.33 14.28
N SER A 170 6.70 7.53 13.70
CA SER A 170 8.13 7.78 13.81
C SER A 170 8.50 9.12 13.15
N PRO A 171 9.46 9.87 13.73
CA PRO A 171 9.95 11.09 13.12
C PRO A 171 10.53 10.77 11.73
N THR A 172 10.28 11.65 10.77
CA THR A 172 10.81 11.53 9.41
C THR A 172 11.98 12.49 9.24
N ILE A 173 13.13 11.96 8.83
CA ILE A 173 14.35 12.74 8.56
C ILE A 173 14.56 13.01 7.07
N GLY A 174 13.82 12.32 6.20
CA GLY A 174 13.93 12.52 4.76
C GLY A 174 12.82 11.83 3.97
N LEU A 175 12.65 12.30 2.73
CA LEU A 175 11.88 11.66 1.68
C LEU A 175 12.79 11.51 0.46
N ASP A 176 12.98 10.30 -0.03
CA ASP A 176 13.85 10.03 -1.17
C ASP A 176 13.29 8.98 -2.12
N ILE A 177 13.58 9.11 -3.40
CA ILE A 177 13.13 8.13 -4.41
C ILE A 177 14.08 6.95 -4.41
N ARG A 178 13.52 5.74 -4.33
CA ARG A 178 14.29 4.50 -4.32
C ARG A 178 13.72 3.46 -5.28
N PRO A 179 14.59 2.73 -5.99
CA PRO A 179 14.21 1.47 -6.63
C PRO A 179 13.72 0.45 -5.59
N ARG A 180 12.75 -0.36 -5.98
CA ARG A 180 12.13 -1.38 -5.12
C ARG A 180 13.15 -2.29 -4.42
N LEU A 181 14.21 -2.73 -5.10
CA LEU A 181 15.18 -3.66 -4.50
C LEU A 181 15.99 -3.02 -3.37
N GLN A 182 16.16 -1.70 -3.36
CA GLN A 182 16.86 -0.99 -2.27
C GLN A 182 16.05 -0.91 -0.97
N LEU A 183 14.76 -1.24 -1.01
CA LEU A 183 13.89 -1.27 0.17
C LEU A 183 13.93 -2.64 0.88
N VAL A 184 14.68 -3.61 0.34
CA VAL A 184 14.95 -4.95 0.89
C VAL A 184 13.65 -5.68 1.25
N GLN A 185 13.18 -5.54 2.48
CA GLN A 185 12.00 -6.21 3.00
C GLN A 185 10.80 -5.26 3.04
N LEU A 186 9.72 -5.63 2.35
CA LEU A 186 8.43 -4.93 2.40
C LEU A 186 7.35 -5.80 3.07
N ALA A 187 6.44 -5.16 3.80
CA ALA A 187 5.12 -5.72 4.10
C ALA A 187 4.11 -5.29 3.04
N TRP A 188 3.69 -6.26 2.24
CA TRP A 188 2.57 -6.10 1.31
C TRP A 188 1.25 -6.16 2.07
N GLY A 189 0.56 -5.03 2.16
CA GLY A 189 -0.71 -4.92 2.87
C GLY A 189 -1.88 -4.74 1.93
N TRP A 190 -2.05 -3.52 1.45
CA TRP A 190 -3.24 -3.05 0.77
C TRP A 190 -2.89 -2.10 -0.36
N MET A 191 -3.75 -2.04 -1.36
CA MET A 191 -3.63 -1.18 -2.53
C MET A 191 -4.96 -0.53 -2.83
N ALA A 192 -5.00 0.78 -2.94
CA ALA A 192 -6.16 1.48 -3.47
C ALA A 192 -6.09 1.51 -5.00
N VAL A 193 -7.22 1.28 -5.65
CA VAL A 193 -7.38 1.37 -7.11
C VAL A 193 -8.66 2.16 -7.40
N GLY A 194 -8.54 3.48 -7.57
CA GLY A 194 -9.69 4.36 -7.51
C GLY A 194 -10.38 4.27 -6.15
N GLY A 195 -11.67 3.92 -6.15
CA GLY A 195 -12.46 3.69 -4.94
C GLY A 195 -12.38 2.27 -4.38
N ASP A 196 -11.70 1.34 -5.06
CA ASP A 196 -11.58 -0.04 -4.63
C ASP A 196 -10.37 -0.23 -3.71
N LEU A 197 -10.53 -1.07 -2.68
CA LEU A 197 -9.45 -1.50 -1.81
C LEU A 197 -9.08 -2.95 -2.16
N VAL A 198 -7.80 -3.17 -2.39
CA VAL A 198 -7.26 -4.44 -2.85
C VAL A 198 -6.31 -5.02 -1.82
N CYS A 199 -6.55 -6.25 -1.38
CA CYS A 199 -5.67 -6.94 -0.43
C CYS A 199 -4.47 -7.55 -1.17
N LEU A 200 -3.25 -7.25 -0.71
CA LEU A 200 -1.99 -7.74 -1.29
C LEU A 200 -1.35 -8.89 -0.48
N LYS A 201 -2.03 -9.41 0.55
CA LYS A 201 -1.47 -10.38 1.50
C LYS A 201 -1.58 -11.81 0.99
N ARG A 202 -0.49 -12.58 1.10
CA ARG A 202 -0.43 -14.02 0.78
C ARG A 202 -1.01 -14.92 1.88
N GLY A 203 -0.65 -14.62 3.13
CA GLY A 203 -1.11 -15.37 4.31
C GLY A 203 -2.29 -14.66 4.96
N ILE A 204 -3.51 -14.96 4.51
CA ILE A 204 -4.71 -14.47 5.18
C ILE A 204 -4.85 -15.17 6.53
N SER A 205 -4.80 -14.39 7.60
CA SER A 205 -4.88 -14.89 8.98
C SER A 205 -5.84 -14.03 9.80
N GLU A 206 -6.75 -14.67 10.53
CA GLU A 206 -7.64 -14.00 11.48
C GLU A 206 -6.89 -13.26 12.60
N ARG A 207 -5.62 -13.62 12.83
CA ARG A 207 -4.76 -12.98 13.84
C ARG A 207 -4.13 -11.68 13.37
N ASP A 208 -4.23 -11.36 12.08
CA ASP A 208 -3.66 -10.13 11.57
C ASP A 208 -4.50 -8.92 12.07
N PRO A 209 -3.88 -8.00 12.84
CA PRO A 209 -4.60 -6.93 13.49
C PRO A 209 -5.25 -5.94 12.51
N THR A 210 -4.79 -5.89 11.25
CA THR A 210 -5.36 -5.00 10.24
C THR A 210 -6.81 -5.34 9.89
N TRP A 211 -7.25 -6.60 10.06
CA TRP A 211 -8.64 -6.99 9.84
C TRP A 211 -9.59 -6.38 10.88
N THR A 212 -9.09 -6.15 12.09
CA THR A 212 -9.88 -5.54 13.18
C THR A 212 -10.11 -4.04 12.98
N ILE A 213 -9.35 -3.43 12.07
CA ILE A 213 -9.40 -2.00 11.78
C ILE A 213 -10.43 -1.73 10.71
N LEU A 214 -10.40 -2.54 9.65
CA LEU A 214 -11.41 -2.51 8.62
C LEU A 214 -12.76 -2.77 9.31
N GLN A 215 -13.79 -2.04 8.91
CA GLN A 215 -15.17 -2.32 9.30
C GLN A 215 -15.89 -2.88 8.08
N PRO A 216 -16.74 -3.91 8.22
CA PRO A 216 -17.62 -4.31 7.15
C PRO A 216 -18.62 -3.16 6.96
N THR A 217 -18.47 -2.38 5.89
CA THR A 217 -19.48 -1.38 5.53
C THR A 217 -20.63 -2.09 4.82
N ASP A 218 -21.77 -2.21 5.49
CA ASP A 218 -23.06 -2.61 4.88
C ASP A 218 -23.56 -1.56 3.85
N GLN A 219 -22.85 -0.45 3.68
CA GLN A 219 -23.15 0.62 2.73
C GLN A 219 -22.07 0.71 1.64
N GLN A 220 -22.33 0.06 0.50
CA GLN A 220 -22.04 0.48 -0.89
C GLN A 220 -20.69 1.13 -1.28
N CYS A 221 -19.62 1.09 -0.49
CA CYS A 221 -18.31 1.58 -0.91
C CYS A 221 -17.23 0.52 -0.66
N GLY A 222 -16.65 -0.01 -1.74
CA GLY A 222 -15.44 -0.83 -1.73
C GLY A 222 -15.65 -2.32 -1.49
N THR A 223 -15.81 -3.08 -2.58
CA THR A 223 -15.59 -4.53 -2.52
C THR A 223 -14.11 -4.78 -2.28
N ALA A 224 -13.72 -5.24 -1.09
CA ALA A 224 -12.35 -5.66 -0.83
C ALA A 224 -12.00 -6.84 -1.76
N SER A 225 -11.15 -6.57 -2.73
CA SER A 225 -10.80 -7.53 -3.78
C SER A 225 -9.36 -8.00 -3.61
N LEU A 226 -9.05 -9.28 -3.77
CA LEU A 226 -7.71 -9.80 -3.46
C LEU A 226 -6.80 -9.80 -4.69
N ALA A 227 -5.80 -8.93 -4.78
CA ALA A 227 -4.73 -9.06 -5.78
C ALA A 227 -3.41 -9.15 -5.04
N VAL A 228 -2.84 -10.34 -4.96
CA VAL A 228 -1.64 -10.57 -4.16
C VAL A 228 -0.39 -10.30 -5.00
N ALA A 229 0.63 -9.74 -4.36
CA ALA A 229 1.83 -9.19 -4.98
C ALA A 229 3.09 -9.93 -4.55
N TRP A 230 4.11 -9.99 -5.42
CA TRP A 230 5.46 -10.45 -5.11
C TRP A 230 6.43 -9.26 -5.20
#